data_AF-A0A3D0ZU02-F1
#
_entry.id   AF-A0A3D0ZU02-F1
#
_cell.length_a   1.000
_cell.length_b   1.000
_cell.length_c   1.000
_cell.angle_alpha   90.00
_cell.angle_beta   90.00
_cell.angle_gamma   90.00
#
_symmetry.space_group_name_H-M   'P 1'
#
loop_
_entity.id
_entity.type
_entity.pdbx_description
1 polymer ?
#
loop_
_entity_poly.entity_id
_entity_poly.type
_entity_poly.pdbx_seq_one_letter_code
_entity_poly.pdbx_strand_id
1 'polypeptide(L)'
;MVKILRFLLNTKLIDTDVPPYTTVLEVIREAGLKGTKEGCASGDCGACTVILQGKKGKCQTINSCITPVGRIASHHLITVEGLADADQLHPVQRALVDCHASQCGFCTPGFVMSLVAMAEKKVSLKRDNVIRAISGNLCRCTGYRPIIDAGVRAVEANQKTLATPRLPASEPLPGYARPLSLAELNRCLEARPDARLVAGGTDLMLEVTQDYRDLSHFIDVSAVPELTSWAVEGEQIR
;
A
#
# COMPACT_ATOMS: atom_id res chain seq x y z
N MET A 1 -3.30 -27.41 -12.38
CA MET A 1 -2.60 -26.13 -12.62
C MET A 1 -2.44 -25.44 -11.29
N VAL A 2 -1.24 -25.01 -10.93
CA VAL A 2 -1.01 -24.17 -9.74
C VAL A 2 -1.61 -22.79 -10.04
N LYS A 3 -2.49 -22.29 -9.16
CA LYS A 3 -3.03 -20.92 -9.30
C LYS A 3 -1.92 -19.94 -8.93
N ILE A 4 -1.63 -19.01 -9.83
CA ILE A 4 -0.53 -18.03 -9.68
C ILE A 4 -1.13 -16.63 -9.56
N LEU A 5 -0.72 -15.91 -8.52
CA LEU A 5 -1.03 -14.50 -8.37
C LEU A 5 -0.03 -13.66 -9.15
N ARG A 6 -0.55 -12.69 -9.91
CA ARG A 6 0.23 -11.77 -10.73
C ARG A 6 0.02 -10.32 -10.36
N PHE A 7 1.10 -9.58 -10.25
CA PHE A 7 1.11 -8.13 -10.07
C PHE A 7 2.38 -7.52 -10.68
N LEU A 8 2.37 -6.21 -10.90
CA LEU A 8 3.55 -5.50 -11.37
C LEU A 8 4.27 -4.88 -10.16
N LEU A 9 5.56 -5.19 -9.96
CA LEU A 9 6.42 -4.61 -8.94
C LEU A 9 7.40 -3.65 -9.61
N ASN A 10 7.20 -2.35 -9.41
CA ASN A 10 7.84 -1.30 -10.21
C ASN A 10 7.62 -1.60 -11.71
N THR A 11 8.66 -1.95 -12.46
CA THR A 11 8.57 -2.32 -13.88
C THR A 11 8.55 -3.84 -14.15
N LYS A 12 8.69 -4.67 -13.10
CA LYS A 12 8.83 -6.12 -13.23
C LYS A 12 7.51 -6.84 -12.97
N LEU A 13 7.11 -7.73 -13.88
CA LEU A 13 6.01 -8.65 -13.63
C LEU A 13 6.44 -9.71 -12.61
N ILE A 14 5.63 -9.89 -11.56
CA ILE A 14 5.83 -10.91 -10.54
C ILE A 14 4.70 -11.93 -10.63
N ASP A 15 5.11 -13.20 -10.72
CA ASP A 15 4.28 -14.39 -10.62
C ASP A 15 4.64 -15.07 -9.31
N THR A 16 3.67 -15.30 -8.42
CA THR A 16 3.91 -15.89 -7.10
C THR A 16 2.78 -16.83 -6.68
N ASP A 17 3.14 -17.87 -5.94
CA ASP A 17 2.27 -18.89 -5.35
C ASP A 17 2.45 -19.00 -3.82
N VAL A 18 3.08 -17.99 -3.20
CA VAL A 18 3.22 -17.89 -1.74
C VAL A 18 1.85 -17.91 -1.05
N PRO A 19 1.78 -18.27 0.25
CA PRO A 19 0.53 -18.18 1.00
C PRO A 19 -0.14 -16.82 0.86
N PRO A 20 -1.47 -16.74 0.72
CA PRO A 20 -2.16 -15.47 0.45
C PRO A 20 -1.99 -14.41 1.54
N TYR A 21 -1.70 -14.84 2.77
CA TYR A 21 -1.44 -13.99 3.93
C TYR A 21 0.02 -13.50 4.02
N THR A 22 0.93 -14.02 3.20
CA THR A 22 2.31 -13.50 3.11
C THR A 22 2.26 -11.99 2.91
N THR A 23 3.04 -11.27 3.72
CA THR A 23 2.97 -9.81 3.71
C THR A 23 3.58 -9.27 2.42
N VAL A 24 3.03 -8.17 1.90
CA VAL A 24 3.60 -7.50 0.73
C VAL A 24 5.06 -7.08 0.99
N LEU A 25 5.39 -6.71 2.23
CA LEU A 25 6.75 -6.36 2.63
C LEU A 25 7.74 -7.52 2.45
N GLU A 26 7.34 -8.72 2.84
CA GLU A 26 8.15 -9.93 2.68
C GLU A 26 8.45 -10.19 1.19
N VAL A 27 7.42 -10.19 0.35
CA VAL A 27 7.57 -10.37 -1.11
C VAL A 27 8.48 -9.31 -1.73
N ILE A 28 8.36 -8.03 -1.33
CA ILE A 28 9.24 -6.95 -1.80
C ILE A 28 10.70 -7.25 -1.44
N ARG A 29 10.95 -7.66 -0.20
CA ARG A 29 12.31 -7.85 0.34
C ARG A 29 12.97 -9.11 -0.20
N GLU A 30 12.21 -10.19 -0.40
CA GLU A 30 12.65 -11.41 -1.07
C GLU A 30 13.01 -11.17 -2.55
N ALA A 31 12.30 -10.25 -3.21
CA ALA A 31 12.67 -9.78 -4.55
C ALA A 31 13.95 -8.92 -4.58
N GLY A 32 14.60 -8.70 -3.42
CA GLY A 32 15.85 -7.96 -3.29
C GLY A 32 15.70 -6.45 -3.15
N LEU A 33 14.46 -5.93 -3.18
CA LEU A 33 14.16 -4.50 -3.02
C LEU A 33 14.12 -4.15 -1.53
N LYS A 34 15.26 -3.73 -0.99
CA LYS A 34 15.45 -3.51 0.45
C LYS A 34 15.20 -2.08 0.89
N GLY A 35 14.78 -1.18 0.00
CA GLY A 35 14.45 0.21 0.28
C GLY A 35 13.27 0.33 1.24
N THR A 36 12.18 -0.41 1.00
CA THR A 36 11.06 -0.52 1.94
C THR A 36 11.50 -1.25 3.23
N LYS A 37 11.18 -0.68 4.39
CA LYS A 37 11.70 -1.16 5.69
C LYS A 37 10.62 -1.78 6.57
N GLU A 38 11.03 -2.77 7.36
CA GLU A 38 10.27 -3.22 8.52
C GLU A 38 10.67 -2.41 9.74
N GLY A 39 9.72 -1.67 10.35
CA GLY A 39 9.97 -0.91 11.57
C GLY A 39 9.23 -1.48 12.78
N CYS A 40 7.90 -1.63 12.66
CA CYS A 40 7.04 -2.12 13.75
C CYS A 40 6.23 -3.38 13.43
N ALA A 41 6.09 -3.74 12.14
CA ALA A 41 5.24 -4.84 11.67
C ALA A 41 3.75 -4.77 12.10
N SER A 42 3.27 -3.61 12.57
CA SER A 42 1.89 -3.37 13.00
C SER A 42 1.13 -2.32 12.17
N GLY A 43 1.82 -1.66 11.23
CA GLY A 43 1.25 -0.54 10.46
C GLY A 43 1.39 0.84 11.11
N ASP A 44 1.97 0.94 12.31
CA ASP A 44 2.04 2.22 13.05
C ASP A 44 3.12 3.19 12.56
N CYS A 45 4.30 2.68 12.16
CA CYS A 45 5.45 3.55 11.91
C CYS A 45 5.55 4.09 10.48
N GLY A 46 4.85 3.49 9.52
CA GLY A 46 4.92 3.86 8.10
C GLY A 46 6.27 3.68 7.42
N ALA A 47 7.27 3.05 8.04
CA ALA A 47 8.57 2.79 7.38
C ALA A 47 8.43 1.83 6.16
N CYS A 48 7.33 1.07 6.14
CA CYS A 48 6.98 0.12 5.11
C CYS A 48 6.01 0.67 4.05
N THR A 49 5.74 1.99 4.04
CA THR A 49 4.78 2.59 3.12
C THR A 49 5.21 2.38 1.66
N VAL A 50 4.28 1.93 0.83
CA VAL A 50 4.42 1.76 -0.62
C VAL A 50 3.15 2.25 -1.32
N ILE A 51 3.19 2.46 -2.63
CA ILE A 51 2.02 2.88 -3.41
C ILE A 51 1.45 1.67 -4.13
N LEU A 52 0.14 1.43 -3.94
CA LEU A 52 -0.64 0.48 -4.70
C LEU A 52 -1.50 1.24 -5.72
N GLN A 53 -1.23 1.00 -6.99
CA GLN A 53 -1.95 1.58 -8.10
C GLN A 53 -2.89 0.52 -8.72
N GLY A 54 -4.18 0.83 -8.71
CA GLY A 54 -5.22 -0.01 -9.29
C GLY A 54 -5.61 0.40 -10.71
N LYS A 55 -6.74 -0.15 -11.18
CA LYS A 55 -7.32 0.21 -12.49
C LYS A 55 -7.53 1.73 -12.60
N LYS A 56 -7.38 2.27 -13.82
CA LYS A 56 -7.50 3.71 -14.13
C LYS A 56 -6.48 4.61 -13.40
N GLY A 57 -5.36 4.05 -12.95
CA GLY A 57 -4.28 4.83 -12.31
C GLY A 57 -4.58 5.29 -10.89
N LYS A 58 -5.65 4.79 -10.26
CA LYS A 58 -5.99 5.18 -8.88
C LYS A 58 -4.90 4.71 -7.93
N CYS A 59 -4.20 5.68 -7.32
CA CYS A 59 -3.11 5.43 -6.37
C CYS A 59 -3.59 5.54 -4.92
N GLN A 60 -3.14 4.62 -4.09
CA GLN A 60 -3.27 4.69 -2.63
C GLN A 60 -1.99 4.20 -1.97
N THR A 61 -1.69 4.74 -0.80
CA THR A 61 -0.61 4.21 0.05
C THR A 61 -1.12 3.03 0.86
N ILE A 62 -0.27 2.03 1.05
CA ILE A 62 -0.53 0.91 1.96
C ILE A 62 0.68 0.70 2.88
N ASN A 63 0.44 0.14 4.06
CA ASN A 63 1.48 -0.39 4.91
C ASN A 63 1.78 -1.83 4.46
N SER A 64 2.89 -2.03 3.75
CA SER A 64 3.22 -3.33 3.17
C SER A 64 3.41 -4.45 4.21
N CYS A 65 3.78 -4.11 5.46
CA CYS A 65 3.97 -5.08 6.54
C CYS A 65 2.67 -5.76 7.01
N ILE A 66 1.51 -5.14 6.79
CA ILE A 66 0.19 -5.66 7.22
C ILE A 66 -0.78 -5.76 6.05
N THR A 67 -0.28 -5.72 4.81
CA THR A 67 -1.09 -5.96 3.62
C THR A 67 -0.81 -7.38 3.14
N PRO A 68 -1.82 -8.26 3.02
CA PRO A 68 -1.62 -9.59 2.47
C PRO A 68 -1.43 -9.53 0.94
N VAL A 69 -0.55 -10.37 0.40
CA VAL A 69 -0.27 -10.42 -1.04
C VAL A 69 -1.52 -10.78 -1.87
N GLY A 70 -2.46 -11.55 -1.31
CA GLY A 70 -3.74 -11.85 -1.96
C GLY A 70 -4.49 -10.60 -2.44
N ARG A 71 -4.32 -9.47 -1.74
CA ARG A 71 -5.00 -8.20 -2.04
C ARG A 71 -4.43 -7.46 -3.25
N ILE A 72 -3.17 -7.71 -3.62
CA ILE A 72 -2.48 -6.95 -4.66
C ILE A 72 -2.55 -7.59 -6.05
N ALA A 73 -3.30 -8.67 -6.20
CA ALA A 73 -3.59 -9.30 -7.50
C ALA A 73 -4.07 -8.25 -8.52
N SER A 74 -3.49 -8.27 -9.73
CA SER A 74 -3.81 -7.32 -10.81
C SER A 74 -3.61 -5.84 -10.45
N HIS A 75 -2.64 -5.51 -9.58
CA HIS A 75 -2.24 -4.14 -9.26
C HIS A 75 -0.79 -3.84 -9.67
N HIS A 76 -0.43 -2.56 -9.67
CA HIS A 76 0.93 -2.08 -9.78
C HIS A 76 1.40 -1.59 -8.41
N LEU A 77 2.39 -2.28 -7.85
CA LEU A 77 3.03 -2.00 -6.58
C LEU A 77 4.31 -1.22 -6.81
N ILE A 78 4.39 -0.01 -6.27
CA ILE A 78 5.51 0.91 -6.48
C ILE A 78 6.23 1.09 -5.15
N THR A 79 7.52 0.83 -5.17
CA THR A 79 8.45 0.97 -4.03
C THR A 79 9.32 2.22 -4.20
N VAL A 80 10.11 2.57 -3.19
CA VAL A 80 10.98 3.75 -3.26
C VAL A 80 12.02 3.65 -4.38
N GLU A 81 12.48 2.44 -4.68
CA GLU A 81 13.40 2.15 -5.79
C GLU A 81 12.75 2.39 -7.16
N GLY A 82 11.43 2.22 -7.27
CA GLY A 82 10.68 2.41 -8.52
C GLY A 82 10.45 3.87 -8.90
N LEU A 83 10.84 4.83 -8.07
CA LEU A 83 10.62 6.25 -8.31
C LEU A 83 11.76 6.93 -9.08
N ALA A 84 12.98 6.42 -8.93
CA ALA A 84 14.16 6.98 -9.58
C ALA A 84 14.18 6.58 -11.07
N ASP A 85 14.72 7.46 -11.89
CA ASP A 85 14.91 7.24 -13.32
C ASP A 85 16.42 7.14 -13.59
N ALA A 86 16.93 5.90 -13.62
CA ALA A 86 18.36 5.64 -13.53
C ALA A 86 19.01 6.38 -12.34
N ASP A 87 19.93 7.31 -12.61
CA ASP A 87 20.64 8.09 -11.59
C ASP A 87 19.87 9.36 -11.16
N GLN A 88 18.73 9.65 -11.78
CA GLN A 88 17.93 10.83 -11.46
C GLN A 88 16.93 10.54 -10.34
N LEU A 89 17.14 11.19 -9.20
CA LEU A 89 16.20 11.18 -8.08
C LEU A 89 14.85 11.78 -8.49
N HIS A 90 13.78 11.16 -7.99
CA HIS A 90 12.44 11.75 -8.02
C HIS A 90 12.43 13.12 -7.32
N PRO A 91 11.64 14.12 -7.76
CA PRO A 91 11.59 15.45 -7.12
C PRO A 91 11.38 15.40 -5.60
N VAL A 92 10.53 14.49 -5.12
CA VAL A 92 10.35 14.22 -3.68
C VAL A 92 11.62 13.72 -3.01
N GLN A 93 12.32 12.73 -3.59
CA GLN A 93 13.59 12.24 -3.04
C GLN A 93 14.64 13.37 -2.99
N ARG A 94 14.74 14.17 -4.06
CA ARG A 94 15.64 15.33 -4.13
C ARG A 94 15.33 16.35 -3.04
N ALA A 95 14.06 16.72 -2.85
CA ALA A 95 13.66 17.68 -1.83
C ALA A 95 14.03 17.23 -0.42
N LEU A 96 13.89 15.94 -0.10
CA LEU A 96 14.29 15.42 1.21
C LEU A 96 15.81 15.52 1.43
N VAL A 97 16.62 15.33 0.38
CA VAL A 97 18.07 15.54 0.44
C VAL A 97 18.39 17.02 0.66
N ASP A 98 17.82 17.89 -0.17
CA ASP A 98 18.14 19.33 -0.19
C ASP A 98 17.68 20.05 1.09
N CYS A 99 16.64 19.55 1.75
CA CYS A 99 16.12 20.11 3.00
C CYS A 99 16.68 19.42 4.26
N HIS A 100 17.69 18.56 4.14
CA HIS A 100 18.28 17.81 5.25
C HIS A 100 17.24 17.00 6.06
N ALA A 101 16.26 16.44 5.35
CA ALA A 101 15.12 15.72 5.92
C ALA A 101 15.41 14.25 6.25
N SER A 102 16.68 13.83 6.16
CA SER A 102 17.13 12.48 6.45
C SER A 102 18.40 12.49 7.29
N GLN A 103 18.37 11.80 8.43
CA GLN A 103 19.55 11.58 9.29
C GLN A 103 19.95 10.11 9.26
N CYS A 104 19.34 9.25 10.09
CA CYS A 104 19.61 7.81 10.06
C CYS A 104 19.13 7.12 8.78
N GLY A 105 18.24 7.75 8.02
CA GLY A 105 17.73 7.26 6.73
C GLY A 105 16.67 6.17 6.80
N PHE A 106 16.41 5.56 7.96
CA PHE A 106 15.55 4.37 8.05
C PHE A 106 14.09 4.64 7.68
N CYS A 107 13.51 5.74 8.17
CA CYS A 107 12.13 6.12 7.89
C CYS A 107 11.95 6.83 6.53
N THR A 108 13.05 7.30 5.92
CA THR A 108 13.03 8.15 4.73
C THR A 108 12.25 7.54 3.56
N PRO A 109 12.39 6.24 3.22
CA PRO A 109 11.58 5.60 2.19
C PRO A 109 10.07 5.78 2.40
N GLY A 110 9.58 5.56 3.62
CA GLY A 110 8.16 5.71 3.95
C GLY A 110 7.64 7.13 3.71
N PHE A 111 8.39 8.14 4.16
CA PHE A 111 8.04 9.54 3.93
C PHE A 111 8.04 9.90 2.44
N VAL A 112 9.01 9.40 1.66
CA VAL A 112 9.04 9.60 0.21
C VAL A 112 7.76 9.06 -0.43
N MET A 113 7.37 7.82 -0.12
CA MET A 113 6.18 7.21 -0.72
C MET A 113 4.89 7.96 -0.35
N SER A 114 4.74 8.40 0.90
CA SER A 114 3.58 9.20 1.34
C SER A 114 3.49 10.54 0.62
N LEU A 115 4.62 11.24 0.45
CA LEU A 115 4.65 12.54 -0.23
C LEU A 115 4.44 12.42 -1.74
N VAL A 116 4.95 11.37 -2.38
CA VAL A 116 4.65 11.08 -3.79
C VAL A 116 3.14 10.83 -3.97
N ALA A 117 2.54 10.00 -3.12
CA ALA A 117 1.11 9.72 -3.20
C ALA A 117 0.24 10.96 -2.95
N MET A 118 0.67 11.88 -2.10
CA MET A 118 0.01 13.17 -1.92
C MET A 118 0.10 14.03 -3.20
N ALA A 119 1.26 14.06 -3.85
CA ALA A 119 1.46 14.80 -5.09
C ALA A 119 0.59 14.27 -6.24
N GLU A 120 0.45 12.95 -6.37
CA GLU A 120 -0.44 12.31 -7.35
C GLU A 120 -1.90 12.71 -7.19
N LYS A 121 -2.34 12.97 -5.96
CA LYS A 121 -3.71 13.42 -5.65
C LYS A 121 -3.93 14.91 -5.97
N LYS A 122 -2.92 15.65 -6.44
CA LYS A 122 -2.98 17.08 -6.76
C LYS A 122 -3.54 17.94 -5.62
N VAL A 123 -3.22 17.56 -4.38
CA VAL A 123 -3.66 18.29 -3.18
C VAL A 123 -2.89 19.61 -3.08
N SER A 124 -3.56 20.68 -2.59
CA SER A 124 -2.91 21.98 -2.42
C SER A 124 -1.66 21.90 -1.52
N LEU A 125 -0.66 22.71 -1.85
CA LEU A 125 0.70 22.73 -1.30
C LEU A 125 0.81 23.33 0.12
N LYS A 126 -0.25 23.20 0.90
CA LYS A 126 -0.32 23.75 2.25
C LYS A 126 0.38 22.81 3.21
N ARG A 127 1.08 23.40 4.18
CA ARG A 127 1.75 22.69 5.28
C ARG A 127 0.83 21.65 5.95
N ASP A 128 -0.43 21.98 6.18
CA ASP A 128 -1.40 21.06 6.81
C ASP A 128 -1.66 19.80 5.97
N ASN A 129 -1.65 19.91 4.65
CA ASN A 129 -1.81 18.73 3.78
C ASN A 129 -0.57 17.84 3.82
N VAL A 130 0.62 18.45 3.86
CA VAL A 130 1.88 17.72 4.06
C VAL A 130 1.84 16.97 5.40
N ILE A 131 1.46 17.63 6.49
CA ILE A 131 1.34 17.03 7.82
C ILE A 131 0.35 15.85 7.79
N ARG A 132 -0.82 16.03 7.15
CA ARG A 132 -1.82 14.96 7.00
C ARG A 132 -1.30 13.80 6.17
N ALA A 133 -0.53 14.06 5.12
CA ALA A 133 0.01 13.01 4.25
C ALA A 133 1.04 12.14 4.96
N ILE A 134 1.82 12.73 5.88
CA ILE A 134 2.90 12.02 6.61
C ILE A 134 2.49 11.57 8.02
N SER A 135 1.22 11.74 8.41
CA SER A 135 0.76 11.47 9.78
C SER A 135 0.91 10.00 10.20
N GLY A 136 0.96 9.08 9.24
CA GLY A 136 1.25 7.66 9.45
C GLY A 136 2.73 7.29 9.39
N ASN A 137 3.65 8.27 9.34
CA ASN A 137 5.09 8.02 9.25
C ASN A 137 5.81 8.57 10.49
N LEU A 138 6.56 7.73 11.17
CA LEU A 138 7.32 8.10 12.36
C LEU A 138 8.79 8.35 12.04
N CYS A 139 9.34 9.44 12.58
CA CYS A 139 10.76 9.75 12.57
C CYS A 139 11.25 10.03 13.98
N ARG A 140 12.35 9.39 14.38
CA ARG A 140 12.97 9.61 15.70
C ARG A 140 14.10 10.63 15.70
N CYS A 141 14.62 11.02 14.52
CA CYS A 141 15.87 11.77 14.41
C CYS A 141 15.66 13.25 14.01
N THR A 142 14.78 13.53 13.06
CA THR A 142 14.75 14.84 12.37
C THR A 142 13.91 15.91 13.04
N GLY A 143 13.06 15.54 14.01
CA GLY A 143 12.08 16.45 14.60
C GLY A 143 11.01 16.94 13.60
N TYR A 144 10.81 16.23 12.48
CA TYR A 144 9.80 16.45 11.42
C TYR A 144 9.88 17.75 10.63
N ARG A 145 10.33 18.87 11.21
CA ARG A 145 10.42 20.18 10.53
C ARG A 145 11.04 20.09 9.13
N PRO A 146 12.26 19.55 8.93
CA PRO A 146 12.85 19.49 7.59
C PRO A 146 12.10 18.58 6.62
N ILE A 147 11.39 17.55 7.11
CA ILE A 147 10.54 16.69 6.28
C ILE A 147 9.31 17.45 5.77
N ILE A 148 8.69 18.24 6.65
CA ILE A 148 7.53 19.06 6.27
C ILE A 148 7.94 20.12 5.26
N ASP A 149 9.07 20.78 5.48
CA ASP A 149 9.61 21.79 4.57
C ASP A 149 9.97 21.18 3.20
N ALA A 150 10.55 19.97 3.20
CA ALA A 150 10.77 19.18 1.98
C ALA A 150 9.46 18.83 1.26
N GLY A 151 8.42 18.44 2.00
CA GLY A 151 7.12 18.09 1.43
C GLY A 151 6.44 19.25 0.71
N VAL A 152 6.50 20.46 1.28
CA VAL A 152 5.98 21.67 0.62
C VAL A 152 6.73 21.93 -0.69
N ARG A 153 8.07 21.92 -0.64
CA ARG A 153 8.94 22.18 -1.81
C ARG A 153 8.83 21.10 -2.90
N ALA A 154 8.72 19.83 -2.51
CA ALA A 154 8.69 18.71 -3.43
C ALA A 154 7.47 18.74 -4.34
N VAL A 155 6.30 19.04 -3.76
CA VAL A 155 5.03 18.97 -4.48
C VAL A 155 4.85 20.20 -5.37
N GLU A 156 5.45 21.35 -5.00
CA GLU A 156 5.58 22.53 -5.87
C GLU A 156 6.34 22.20 -7.16
N ALA A 157 7.39 21.38 -7.03
CA ALA A 157 8.25 20.99 -8.15
C ALA A 157 7.78 19.73 -8.89
N ASN A 158 6.81 18.97 -8.36
CA ASN A 158 6.48 17.66 -8.91
C ASN A 158 5.61 17.77 -10.17
N GLN A 159 6.27 17.83 -11.33
CA GLN A 159 5.62 17.74 -12.65
C GLN A 159 5.53 16.29 -13.16
N LYS A 160 6.16 15.32 -12.47
CA LYS A 160 6.21 13.92 -12.89
C LYS A 160 5.07 13.15 -12.21
N THR A 161 4.12 12.71 -13.02
CA THR A 161 3.06 11.78 -12.59
C THR A 161 3.55 10.34 -12.69
N LEU A 162 3.11 9.47 -11.79
CA LEU A 162 3.37 8.04 -11.87
C LEU A 162 2.83 7.46 -13.18
N ALA A 163 3.62 6.59 -13.81
CA ALA A 163 3.17 5.86 -14.99
C ALA A 163 1.95 4.99 -14.64
N THR A 164 1.05 4.81 -15.62
CA THR A 164 -0.12 3.92 -15.49
C THR A 164 0.02 2.77 -16.49
N PRO A 165 0.78 1.72 -16.15
CA PRO A 165 1.01 0.58 -17.03
C PRO A 165 -0.25 -0.29 -17.15
N ARG A 166 -0.25 -1.16 -18.17
CA ARG A 166 -1.27 -2.21 -18.28
C ARG A 166 -1.06 -3.23 -17.17
N LEU A 167 -2.09 -3.43 -16.35
CA LEU A 167 -2.05 -4.38 -15.24
C LEU A 167 -2.20 -5.83 -15.74
N PRO A 168 -1.49 -6.80 -15.14
CA PRO A 168 -1.61 -8.20 -15.53
C PRO A 168 -2.96 -8.78 -15.10
N ALA A 169 -3.43 -9.80 -15.83
CA ALA A 169 -4.50 -10.66 -15.34
C ALA A 169 -3.93 -11.63 -14.30
N SER A 170 -4.67 -11.84 -13.21
CA SER A 170 -4.28 -12.69 -12.09
C SER A 170 -5.40 -13.64 -11.71
N GLU A 171 -5.03 -14.83 -11.25
CA GLU A 171 -5.94 -15.72 -10.56
C GLU A 171 -5.83 -15.51 -9.04
N PRO A 172 -6.88 -15.79 -8.26
CA PRO A 172 -6.79 -15.77 -6.80
C PRO A 172 -5.97 -16.96 -6.30
N LEU A 173 -5.15 -16.72 -5.28
CA LEU A 173 -4.42 -17.80 -4.58
C LEU A 173 -5.38 -18.75 -3.86
N PRO A 174 -5.01 -20.03 -3.69
CA PRO A 174 -5.74 -20.93 -2.79
C PRO A 174 -5.83 -20.32 -1.38
N GLY A 175 -6.98 -20.45 -0.73
CA GLY A 175 -7.21 -19.86 0.60
C GLY A 175 -7.65 -18.40 0.60
N TYR A 176 -7.66 -17.73 -0.56
CA TYR A 176 -8.10 -16.34 -0.68
C TYR A 176 -9.28 -16.20 -1.62
N ALA A 177 -10.36 -15.57 -1.15
CA ALA A 177 -11.51 -15.19 -1.98
C ALA A 177 -11.74 -13.69 -1.92
N ARG A 178 -12.20 -13.12 -3.04
CA ARG A 178 -12.56 -11.69 -3.14
C ARG A 178 -13.85 -11.53 -3.94
N PRO A 179 -15.01 -11.81 -3.31
CA PRO A 179 -16.31 -11.77 -3.97
C PRO A 179 -16.63 -10.37 -4.49
N LEU A 180 -17.34 -10.31 -5.61
CA LEU A 180 -17.74 -9.08 -6.30
C LEU A 180 -19.23 -8.72 -6.09
N SER A 181 -19.94 -9.50 -5.27
CA SER A 181 -21.35 -9.28 -4.91
C SER A 181 -21.70 -9.97 -3.59
N LEU A 182 -22.81 -9.59 -2.96
CA LEU A 182 -23.33 -10.30 -1.78
C LEU A 182 -23.63 -11.76 -2.07
N ALA A 183 -24.14 -12.08 -3.27
CA ALA A 183 -24.43 -13.46 -3.66
C ALA A 183 -23.15 -14.31 -3.75
N GLU A 184 -22.05 -13.76 -4.26
CA GLU A 184 -20.74 -14.42 -4.25
C GLU A 184 -20.19 -14.56 -2.83
N LEU A 185 -20.32 -13.52 -2.00
CA LEU A 185 -19.89 -13.55 -0.60
C LEU A 185 -20.60 -14.66 0.18
N ASN A 186 -21.93 -14.77 0.04
CA ASN A 186 -22.72 -15.82 0.69
C ASN A 186 -22.26 -17.21 0.28
N ARG A 187 -22.01 -17.43 -1.03
CA ARG A 187 -21.47 -18.72 -1.50
C ARG A 187 -20.09 -19.02 -0.91
N CYS A 188 -19.21 -18.03 -0.78
CA CYS A 188 -17.91 -18.22 -0.14
C CYS A 188 -18.04 -18.61 1.34
N LEU A 189 -18.94 -17.96 2.07
CA LEU A 189 -19.22 -18.26 3.49
C LEU A 189 -19.87 -19.63 3.68
N GLU A 190 -20.81 -20.01 2.81
CA GLU A 190 -21.41 -21.36 2.83
C GLU A 190 -20.38 -22.44 2.54
N ALA A 191 -19.49 -22.20 1.56
CA ALA A 191 -18.44 -23.15 1.22
C ALA A 191 -17.40 -23.29 2.32
N ARG A 192 -17.11 -22.21 3.07
CA ARG A 192 -16.10 -22.16 4.14
C ARG A 192 -16.57 -21.28 5.31
N PRO A 193 -17.39 -21.84 6.22
CA PRO A 193 -17.91 -21.12 7.38
C PRO A 193 -16.82 -20.68 8.37
N ASP A 194 -15.65 -21.33 8.34
CA ASP A 194 -14.48 -21.03 9.16
C ASP A 194 -13.61 -19.89 8.60
N ALA A 195 -13.88 -19.43 7.37
CA ALA A 195 -13.08 -18.40 6.74
C ALA A 195 -13.21 -17.06 7.46
N ARG A 196 -12.07 -16.41 7.72
CA ARG A 196 -12.05 -15.09 8.35
C ARG A 196 -12.39 -14.02 7.32
N LEU A 197 -13.23 -13.06 7.69
CA LEU A 197 -13.50 -11.90 6.84
C LEU A 197 -12.38 -10.86 7.01
N VAL A 198 -11.97 -10.24 5.90
CA VAL A 198 -11.02 -9.14 5.89
C VAL A 198 -11.54 -7.98 5.03
N ALA A 199 -11.26 -6.75 5.44
CA ALA A 199 -11.45 -5.56 4.59
C ALA A 199 -10.16 -4.74 4.53
N GLY A 200 -9.88 -3.97 5.58
CA GLY A 200 -8.63 -3.23 5.73
C GLY A 200 -7.43 -4.14 6.01
N GLY A 201 -7.65 -5.19 6.82
CA GLY A 201 -6.61 -6.12 7.28
C GLY A 201 -5.75 -5.58 8.42
N THR A 202 -6.01 -4.36 8.90
CA THR A 202 -5.23 -3.70 9.96
C THR A 202 -5.36 -4.35 11.34
N ASP A 203 -6.36 -5.21 11.51
CA ASP A 203 -6.63 -6.03 12.67
C ASP A 203 -6.18 -7.48 12.42
N LEU A 204 -6.75 -8.13 11.41
CA LEU A 204 -6.55 -9.54 11.13
C LEU A 204 -5.08 -9.88 10.81
N MET A 205 -4.37 -8.98 10.11
CA MET A 205 -2.97 -9.22 9.78
C MET A 205 -2.04 -9.07 10.99
N LEU A 206 -2.49 -8.49 12.10
CA LEU A 206 -1.72 -8.50 13.35
C LEU A 206 -1.68 -9.89 13.97
N GLU A 207 -2.68 -10.73 13.74
CA GLU A 207 -2.61 -12.14 14.14
C GLU A 207 -1.45 -12.84 13.41
N VAL A 208 -1.17 -12.46 12.17
CA VAL A 208 -0.05 -13.00 11.39
C VAL A 208 1.28 -12.40 11.86
N THR A 209 1.37 -11.08 12.01
CA THR A 209 2.65 -10.39 12.23
C THR A 209 3.08 -10.28 13.68
N GLN A 210 2.14 -10.30 14.62
CA GLN A 210 2.39 -10.14 16.06
C GLN A 210 2.14 -11.45 16.82
N ASP A 211 1.07 -12.17 16.49
CA ASP A 211 0.73 -13.44 17.15
C ASP A 211 1.31 -14.66 16.42
N TYR A 212 1.95 -14.47 15.26
CA TYR A 212 2.56 -15.53 14.43
C TYR A 212 1.59 -16.67 14.09
N ARG A 213 0.32 -16.33 13.82
CA ARG A 213 -0.73 -17.28 13.43
C ARG A 213 -0.82 -17.42 11.91
N ASP A 214 -1.09 -18.64 11.47
CA ASP A 214 -1.37 -18.91 10.07
C ASP A 214 -2.80 -18.53 9.71
N LEU A 215 -2.95 -17.64 8.72
CA LEU A 215 -4.24 -17.27 8.17
C LEU A 215 -4.53 -18.05 6.89
N SER A 216 -4.93 -19.30 7.06
CA SER A 216 -5.06 -20.26 5.96
C SER A 216 -6.17 -19.89 4.96
N HIS A 217 -7.28 -19.33 5.46
CA HIS A 217 -8.48 -19.07 4.66
C HIS A 217 -9.12 -17.76 5.08
N PHE A 218 -9.23 -16.82 4.13
CA PHE A 218 -9.87 -15.54 4.38
C PHE A 218 -10.53 -14.94 3.13
N ILE A 219 -11.57 -14.14 3.37
CA ILE A 219 -12.44 -13.55 2.35
C ILE A 219 -12.30 -12.02 2.42
N ASP A 220 -11.78 -11.40 1.36
CA ASP A 220 -11.71 -9.94 1.22
C ASP A 220 -13.04 -9.39 0.72
N VAL A 221 -13.75 -8.71 1.63
CA VAL A 221 -15.07 -8.11 1.36
C VAL A 221 -14.98 -6.73 0.69
N SER A 222 -13.78 -6.19 0.46
CA SER A 222 -13.57 -4.84 -0.07
C SER A 222 -14.05 -4.63 -1.51
N ALA A 223 -14.37 -5.72 -2.22
CA ALA A 223 -14.87 -5.68 -3.59
C ALA A 223 -16.40 -5.87 -3.70
N VAL A 224 -17.11 -6.05 -2.59
CA VAL A 224 -18.57 -6.20 -2.53
C VAL A 224 -19.23 -4.82 -2.50
N PRO A 225 -19.85 -4.33 -3.60
CA PRO A 225 -20.34 -2.96 -3.68
C PRO A 225 -21.35 -2.60 -2.59
N GLU A 226 -22.23 -3.55 -2.23
CA GLU A 226 -23.28 -3.37 -1.22
C GLU A 226 -22.73 -3.11 0.18
N LEU A 227 -21.47 -3.48 0.46
CA LEU A 227 -20.78 -3.20 1.73
C LEU A 227 -20.01 -1.87 1.72
N THR A 228 -20.05 -1.13 0.61
CA THR A 228 -19.29 0.12 0.42
C THR A 228 -20.16 1.30 -0.04
N SER A 229 -21.45 1.07 -0.29
CA SER A 229 -22.42 2.10 -0.64
C SER A 229 -22.98 2.78 0.61
N TRP A 230 -23.32 4.07 0.48
CA TRP A 230 -24.09 4.82 1.46
C TRP A 230 -25.06 5.77 0.74
N ALA A 231 -26.14 6.16 1.41
CA ALA A 231 -27.17 7.08 0.97
C ALA A 231 -27.57 8.03 2.11
N VAL A 232 -28.15 9.19 1.77
CA VAL A 232 -28.73 10.12 2.75
C VAL A 232 -30.24 10.10 2.57
N GLU A 233 -30.95 9.70 3.61
CA GLU A 233 -32.41 9.66 3.67
C GLU A 233 -32.89 10.59 4.79
N GLY A 234 -33.31 11.80 4.42
CA GLY A 234 -33.67 12.83 5.38
C GLY A 234 -32.47 13.26 6.23
N GLU A 235 -32.55 13.04 7.54
CA GLU A 235 -31.47 13.31 8.50
C GLU A 235 -30.58 12.08 8.79
N GLN A 236 -30.79 10.95 8.08
CA GLN A 236 -30.05 9.70 8.32
C GLN A 236 -29.06 9.41 7.18
N ILE A 237 -27.91 8.82 7.55
CA ILE A 237 -26.99 8.16 6.61
C ILE A 237 -27.30 6.65 6.68
N ARG A 238 -27.59 6.04 5.53
CA ARG A 238 -27.86 4.62 5.38
C ARG A 238 -26.82 3.93 4.51
#